data_AF-A0A839LKF5-F1
#
_entry.id   AF-A0A839LKF5-F1
#
_cell.length_a   1.000
_cell.length_b   1.000
_cell.length_c   1.000
_cell.angle_alpha   90.00
_cell.angle_beta   90.00
_cell.angle_gamma   90.00
#
_symmetry.space_group_name_H-M   'P 1'
#
loop_
_entity.id
_entity.type
_entity.pdbx_description
1 polymer ?
#
loop_
_entity_poly.entity_id
_entity_poly.type
_entity_poly.pdbx_seq_one_letter_code
_entity_poly.pdbx_strand_id
1 'polypeptide(L)'
;MRLRLPALIQPSPRRDWVTPEDVNVSPALLGHALARPAQRAWAMALDLALIGMASTLGNWMLLGSVALAAWLQIRRRDARRQPSSLWWLLVALMLALGLRGLWVDLRETLQDKPRASRPAAAAPAQEGADEDETRPEAAAGSAAPSSAASAASAESRRIAELETQLRRLRRSEEAARAHSGFQPRQWLEEALGEVGLRFSLAIVYFTLLPVLWPGQTLGKRLMGLQVAELSGKPMTLMRSFSRYGGYLASMGTGGMGFAQLVWDANRQALQDKAAHTVVLDLRRTDRLPAADIPAEPATPATALPTDTRTEPTP
;
A
#
# COMPACT_ATOMS: atom_id res chain seq x y z
N MET A 1 -56.48 0.42 13.17
CA MET A 1 -55.49 1.06 14.07
C MET A 1 -54.12 0.96 13.41
N ARG A 2 -53.72 1.97 12.63
CA ARG A 2 -52.42 1.96 11.91
C ARG A 2 -51.34 2.41 12.89
N LEU A 3 -50.50 1.47 13.33
CA LEU A 3 -49.31 1.76 14.12
C LEU A 3 -48.39 2.67 13.29
N ARG A 4 -48.25 3.93 13.72
CA ARG A 4 -47.19 4.82 13.24
C ARG A 4 -45.88 4.27 13.80
N LEU A 5 -45.07 3.65 12.94
CA LEU A 5 -43.67 3.36 13.25
C LEU A 5 -42.95 4.68 13.57
N PRO A 6 -42.12 4.73 14.63
CA PRO A 6 -41.36 5.92 14.98
C PRO A 6 -40.37 6.25 13.86
N ALA A 7 -40.26 7.53 13.53
CA ALA A 7 -39.33 8.08 12.56
C ALA A 7 -37.87 7.89 13.01
N LEU A 8 -37.35 6.68 12.93
CA LEU A 8 -35.93 6.40 13.09
C LEU A 8 -35.31 6.38 11.69
N ILE A 9 -34.39 7.32 11.49
CA ILE A 9 -33.56 7.53 10.29
C ILE A 9 -34.27 8.29 9.16
N GLN A 10 -34.63 9.55 9.40
CA GLN A 10 -34.53 10.51 8.30
C GLN A 10 -33.03 10.86 8.14
N PRO A 11 -32.45 10.75 6.93
CA PRO A 11 -31.10 11.24 6.71
C PRO A 11 -31.13 12.75 6.98
N SER A 12 -30.50 13.19 8.07
CA SER A 12 -30.44 14.60 8.40
C SER A 12 -29.84 15.34 7.19
N PRO A 13 -30.51 16.36 6.63
CA PRO A 13 -30.04 17.08 5.44
C PRO A 13 -28.66 17.74 5.59
N ARG A 14 -28.07 17.71 6.80
CA ARG A 14 -26.75 18.26 7.14
C ARG A 14 -25.57 17.53 6.49
N ARG A 15 -25.68 16.22 6.20
CA ARG A 15 -24.53 15.39 5.76
C ARG A 15 -24.20 15.46 4.26
N ASP A 16 -24.99 16.19 3.50
CA ASP A 16 -24.78 16.39 2.07
C ASP A 16 -23.96 17.64 1.76
N TRP A 17 -23.61 18.44 2.77
CA TRP A 17 -23.00 19.75 2.64
C TRP A 17 -21.76 19.89 3.51
N VAL A 18 -20.76 20.64 3.05
CA VAL A 18 -19.58 20.97 3.85
C VAL A 18 -19.98 21.89 5.01
N THR A 19 -19.68 21.49 6.26
CA THR A 19 -19.96 22.24 7.49
C THR A 19 -18.68 22.71 8.18
N PRO A 20 -18.72 23.84 8.92
CA PRO A 20 -17.60 24.24 9.77
C PRO A 20 -17.48 23.25 10.94
N GLU A 21 -16.33 22.61 11.08
CA GLU A 21 -15.92 21.78 12.22
C GLU A 21 -14.52 22.26 12.68
N ASP A 22 -14.01 21.70 13.79
CA ASP A 22 -12.79 22.08 14.55
C ASP A 22 -11.51 22.35 13.74
N VAL A 23 -11.50 22.06 12.44
CA VAL A 23 -10.39 22.31 11.52
C VAL A 23 -10.79 23.39 10.53
N ASN A 24 -10.19 24.58 10.67
CA ASN A 24 -10.34 25.78 9.86
C ASN A 24 -10.65 25.50 8.36
N VAL A 25 -11.95 25.45 8.01
CA VAL A 25 -12.45 25.25 6.64
C VAL A 25 -12.54 26.60 5.95
N SER A 26 -12.03 26.69 4.74
CA SER A 26 -12.14 27.89 3.91
C SER A 26 -13.62 28.26 3.72
N PRO A 27 -14.02 29.52 3.96
CA PRO A 27 -15.40 29.96 3.73
C PRO A 27 -15.90 29.67 2.32
N ALA A 28 -14.98 29.62 1.34
CA ALA A 28 -15.30 29.30 -0.05
C ALA A 28 -15.80 27.86 -0.24
N LEU A 29 -15.50 26.93 0.66
CA LEU A 29 -15.91 25.53 0.58
C LEU A 29 -17.21 25.23 1.32
N LEU A 30 -17.64 26.12 2.21
CA LEU A 30 -18.86 25.91 2.99
C LEU A 30 -20.09 25.87 2.09
N GLY A 31 -20.99 24.93 2.40
CA GLY A 31 -22.23 24.73 1.67
C GLY A 31 -22.06 24.08 0.29
N HIS A 32 -20.87 23.61 -0.10
CA HIS A 32 -20.72 22.79 -1.30
C HIS A 32 -21.23 21.36 -1.07
N ALA A 33 -21.77 20.75 -2.13
CA ALA A 33 -22.27 19.39 -2.07
C ALA A 33 -21.13 18.38 -1.90
N LEU A 34 -21.26 17.51 -0.90
CA LEU A 34 -20.33 16.44 -0.59
C LEU A 34 -20.64 15.18 -1.40
N ALA A 35 -19.59 14.53 -1.88
CA ALA A 35 -19.71 13.25 -2.56
C ALA A 35 -20.28 12.16 -1.63
N ARG A 36 -21.23 11.38 -2.14
CA ARG A 36 -21.83 10.25 -1.42
C ARG A 36 -20.83 9.09 -1.27
N PRO A 37 -20.96 8.25 -0.24
CA PRO A 37 -20.07 7.11 -0.02
C PRO A 37 -19.93 6.19 -1.24
N ALA A 38 -21.06 5.82 -1.85
CA ALA A 38 -21.09 4.95 -3.02
C ALA A 38 -20.42 5.59 -4.25
N GLN A 39 -20.59 6.90 -4.47
CA GLN A 39 -19.94 7.60 -5.59
C GLN A 39 -18.42 7.56 -5.44
N ARG A 40 -17.91 7.76 -4.21
CA ARG A 40 -16.49 7.66 -3.92
C ARG A 40 -15.98 6.23 -4.11
N ALA A 41 -16.72 5.23 -3.65
CA ALA A 41 -16.35 3.82 -3.81
C ALA A 41 -16.24 3.43 -5.29
N TRP A 42 -17.22 3.78 -6.12
CA TRP A 42 -17.18 3.55 -7.56
C TRP A 42 -16.03 4.28 -8.26
N ALA A 43 -15.73 5.51 -7.87
CA ALA A 43 -14.62 6.26 -8.45
C ALA A 43 -13.28 5.57 -8.16
N MET A 44 -13.11 5.07 -6.93
CA MET A 44 -11.92 4.30 -6.53
C MET A 44 -11.87 2.94 -7.24
N ALA A 45 -13.01 2.26 -7.41
CA ALA A 45 -13.08 1.00 -8.14
C ALA A 45 -12.67 1.18 -9.61
N LEU A 46 -13.10 2.26 -10.27
CA LEU A 46 -12.66 2.62 -11.62
C LEU A 46 -11.16 2.90 -11.69
N ASP A 47 -10.63 3.66 -10.72
CA ASP A 47 -9.19 3.92 -10.63
C ASP A 47 -8.39 2.61 -10.47
N LEU A 48 -8.84 1.70 -9.60
CA LEU A 48 -8.20 0.40 -9.39
C LEU A 48 -8.30 -0.52 -10.61
N ALA A 49 -9.45 -0.54 -11.29
CA ALA A 49 -9.62 -1.29 -12.52
C ALA A 49 -8.68 -0.77 -13.62
N LEU A 50 -8.53 0.55 -13.73
CA LEU A 50 -7.58 1.17 -14.66
C LEU A 50 -6.14 0.80 -14.33
N ILE A 51 -5.73 0.91 -13.06
CA ILE A 51 -4.38 0.54 -12.62
C ILE A 51 -4.13 -0.96 -12.85
N GLY A 52 -5.12 -1.80 -12.55
CA GLY A 52 -5.05 -3.25 -12.79
C GLY A 52 -4.88 -3.57 -14.27
N MET A 53 -5.65 -2.94 -15.14
CA MET A 53 -5.53 -3.10 -16.59
C MET A 53 -4.20 -2.55 -17.12
N ALA A 54 -3.77 -1.37 -16.66
CA ALA A 54 -2.48 -0.79 -17.02
C ALA A 54 -1.31 -1.67 -16.56
N SER A 55 -1.45 -2.33 -15.40
CA SER A 55 -0.48 -3.30 -14.90
C SER A 55 -0.34 -4.53 -15.79
N THR A 56 -1.38 -4.91 -16.54
CA THR A 56 -1.33 -6.03 -17.50
C THR A 56 -0.77 -5.64 -18.87
N LEU A 57 -0.73 -4.34 -19.20
CA LEU A 57 -0.37 -3.83 -20.53
C LEU A 57 1.12 -3.45 -20.68
N GLY A 58 1.95 -3.77 -19.68
CA GLY A 58 3.42 -3.62 -19.74
C GLY A 58 3.95 -2.19 -19.69
N ASN A 59 5.26 -2.05 -19.43
CA ASN A 59 6.00 -0.79 -19.23
C ASN A 59 5.80 0.28 -20.32
N TRP A 60 5.36 -0.09 -21.51
CA TRP A 60 5.20 0.79 -22.67
C TRP A 60 4.04 1.79 -22.51
N MET A 61 2.96 1.44 -21.81
CA MET A 61 1.86 2.37 -21.55
C MET A 61 2.18 3.39 -20.45
N LEU A 62 3.08 3.05 -19.52
CA LEU A 62 3.61 3.97 -18.52
C LEU A 62 4.46 5.07 -19.18
N LEU A 63 5.35 4.68 -20.09
CA LEU A 63 6.09 5.63 -20.93
C LEU A 63 5.14 6.49 -21.77
N GLY A 64 4.11 5.88 -22.37
CA GLY A 64 3.10 6.62 -23.15
C GLY A 64 2.27 7.61 -22.33
N SER A 65 1.88 7.27 -21.09
CA SER A 65 1.09 8.16 -20.22
C SER A 65 1.90 9.31 -19.63
N VAL A 66 3.17 9.07 -19.27
CA VAL A 66 4.10 10.12 -18.86
C VAL A 66 4.45 11.02 -20.04
N ALA A 67 4.70 10.45 -21.24
CA ALA A 67 4.95 11.21 -22.45
C ALA A 67 3.73 12.03 -22.87
N LEU A 68 2.51 11.48 -22.75
CA LEU A 68 1.27 12.20 -23.03
C LEU A 68 1.02 13.31 -21.99
N ALA A 69 1.27 13.06 -20.71
CA ALA A 69 1.16 14.09 -19.67
C ALA A 69 2.18 15.21 -19.89
N ALA A 70 3.43 14.87 -20.21
CA ALA A 70 4.46 15.82 -20.62
C ALA A 70 4.04 16.61 -21.88
N TRP A 71 3.53 15.94 -22.90
CA TRP A 71 3.07 16.55 -24.14
C TRP A 71 1.88 17.48 -23.91
N LEU A 72 0.87 17.06 -23.16
CA LEU A 72 -0.30 17.88 -22.79
C LEU A 72 0.12 19.08 -21.94
N GLN A 73 1.11 18.94 -21.07
CA GLN A 73 1.63 20.03 -20.24
C GLN A 73 2.46 21.03 -21.07
N ILE A 74 3.23 20.54 -22.04
CA ILE A 74 3.91 21.38 -23.05
C ILE A 74 2.89 22.11 -23.93
N ARG A 75 1.78 21.45 -24.29
CA ARG A 75 0.70 22.02 -25.11
C ARG A 75 -0.15 23.04 -24.35
N ARG A 76 -0.18 22.97 -23.02
CA ARG A 76 -0.84 23.92 -22.11
C ARG A 76 0.08 25.07 -21.65
N ARG A 77 1.20 25.32 -22.33
CA ARG A 77 2.08 26.46 -22.05
C ARG A 77 1.39 27.79 -22.39
N ASP A 78 0.48 28.22 -21.51
CA ASP A 78 0.31 29.65 -21.25
C ASP A 78 1.58 30.15 -20.55
N ALA A 79 2.15 31.19 -21.13
CA ALA A 79 3.39 31.79 -20.70
C ALA A 79 3.28 32.28 -19.25
N ARG A 80 4.00 31.65 -18.29
CA ARG A 80 4.63 32.31 -17.11
C ARG A 80 5.13 31.39 -15.98
N ARG A 81 5.06 30.05 -16.04
CA ARG A 81 5.67 29.21 -14.98
C ARG A 81 6.59 28.16 -15.57
N GLN A 82 7.90 28.36 -15.38
CA GLN A 82 8.91 27.35 -15.68
C GLN A 82 8.63 26.11 -14.81
N PRO A 83 8.59 24.89 -15.39
CA PRO A 83 8.48 23.68 -14.58
C PRO A 83 9.72 23.58 -13.69
N SER A 84 9.52 23.28 -12.41
CA SER A 84 10.63 23.05 -11.50
C SER A 84 11.50 21.90 -12.01
N SER A 85 12.83 22.00 -11.84
CA SER A 85 13.81 20.96 -12.21
C SER A 85 13.46 19.58 -11.64
N LEU A 86 12.74 19.55 -10.52
CA LEU A 86 12.18 18.36 -9.88
C LEU A 86 11.25 17.54 -10.80
N TRP A 87 10.49 18.19 -11.67
CA TRP A 87 9.57 17.51 -12.60
C TRP A 87 10.35 16.74 -13.68
N TRP A 88 11.39 17.36 -14.24
CA TRP A 88 12.27 16.70 -15.21
C TRP A 88 13.06 15.55 -14.59
N LEU A 89 13.46 15.68 -13.33
CA LEU A 89 14.05 14.58 -12.55
C LEU A 89 13.08 13.40 -12.39
N LEU A 90 11.80 13.67 -12.11
CA LEU A 90 10.79 12.63 -11.93
C LEU A 90 10.45 11.93 -13.26
N VAL A 91 10.38 12.68 -14.36
CA VAL A 91 10.25 12.14 -15.72
C VAL A 91 11.46 11.29 -16.09
N ALA A 92 12.69 11.77 -15.83
CA ALA A 92 13.92 11.05 -16.12
C ALA A 92 14.03 9.75 -15.31
N LEU A 93 13.63 9.77 -14.03
CA LEU A 93 13.60 8.59 -13.18
C LEU A 93 12.62 7.53 -13.70
N MET A 94 11.42 7.94 -14.11
CA MET A 94 10.43 7.05 -14.70
C MET A 94 10.88 6.47 -16.04
N LEU A 95 11.56 7.27 -16.87
CA LEU A 95 12.21 6.82 -18.10
C LEU A 95 13.30 5.77 -17.81
N ALA A 96 14.16 6.01 -16.82
CA ALA A 96 15.22 5.07 -16.44
C ALA A 96 14.65 3.73 -15.94
N LEU A 97 13.56 3.76 -15.16
CA LEU A 97 12.86 2.56 -14.71
C LEU A 97 12.19 1.80 -15.86
N GLY A 98 11.59 2.53 -16.81
CA GLY A 98 11.02 1.97 -18.03
C GLY A 98 12.09 1.29 -18.92
N LEU A 99 13.21 1.96 -19.16
CA LEU A 99 14.35 1.42 -19.92
C LEU A 99 14.99 0.22 -19.21
N ARG A 100 15.07 0.22 -17.88
CA ARG A 100 15.53 -0.95 -17.12
C ARG A 100 14.62 -2.15 -17.35
N GLY A 101 13.30 -1.97 -17.32
CA GLY A 101 12.37 -3.07 -17.60
C GLY A 101 12.47 -3.58 -19.03
N LEU A 102 12.61 -2.68 -20.01
CA LEU A 102 12.90 -3.05 -21.40
C LEU A 102 14.21 -3.85 -21.52
N TRP A 103 15.25 -3.45 -20.78
CA TRP A 103 16.53 -4.15 -20.76
C TRP A 103 16.41 -5.56 -20.18
N VAL A 104 15.60 -5.74 -19.12
CA VAL A 104 15.35 -7.05 -18.52
C VAL A 104 14.55 -7.95 -19.47
N ASP A 105 13.49 -7.44 -20.06
CA ASP A 105 12.67 -8.21 -21.01
C ASP A 105 13.49 -8.64 -22.24
N LEU A 106 14.29 -7.71 -22.79
CA LEU A 106 15.21 -7.98 -23.88
C LEU A 106 16.26 -9.03 -23.50
N ARG A 107 16.84 -8.96 -22.29
CA ARG A 107 17.87 -9.92 -21.86
C ARG A 107 17.30 -11.33 -21.72
N GLU A 108 16.05 -11.46 -21.25
CA GLU A 108 15.39 -12.75 -21.07
C GLU A 108 15.04 -13.35 -22.44
N THR A 109 14.50 -12.53 -23.33
CA THR A 109 14.25 -12.93 -24.73
C THR A 109 15.53 -13.36 -25.46
N LEU A 110 16.67 -12.72 -25.16
CA LEU A 110 17.98 -13.08 -25.73
C LEU A 110 18.63 -14.30 -25.05
N GLN A 111 18.26 -14.59 -23.79
CA GLN A 111 18.76 -15.75 -23.03
C GLN A 111 17.95 -17.02 -23.28
N ASP A 112 16.68 -16.89 -23.71
CA ASP A 112 15.87 -17.96 -24.29
C ASP A 112 16.38 -18.34 -25.69
N LYS A 113 17.64 -18.77 -25.74
CA LYS A 113 18.13 -19.58 -26.85
C LYS A 113 17.39 -20.91 -26.73
N PRO A 114 16.60 -21.37 -27.72
CA PRO A 114 16.02 -22.69 -27.66
C PRO A 114 17.19 -23.65 -27.53
N ARG A 115 17.34 -24.27 -26.35
CA ARG A 115 18.23 -25.41 -26.17
C ARG A 115 17.65 -26.48 -27.08
N ALA A 116 18.12 -26.49 -28.33
CA ALA A 116 17.95 -27.60 -29.23
C ALA A 116 18.25 -28.84 -28.40
N SER A 117 17.21 -29.66 -28.26
CA SER A 117 17.20 -30.96 -27.63
C SER A 117 18.55 -31.65 -27.83
N ARG A 118 19.36 -31.68 -26.77
CA ARG A 118 20.50 -32.59 -26.73
C ARG A 118 19.87 -33.95 -26.42
N PRO A 119 19.90 -34.92 -27.36
CA PRO A 119 19.40 -36.25 -27.03
C PRO A 119 20.22 -36.80 -25.87
N ALA A 120 19.53 -37.46 -24.96
CA ALA A 120 20.10 -38.14 -23.81
C ALA A 120 21.30 -38.98 -24.27
N ALA A 121 22.50 -38.53 -23.95
CA ALA A 121 23.70 -39.33 -24.09
C ALA A 121 23.58 -40.44 -23.05
N ALA A 122 23.39 -41.65 -23.55
CA ALA A 122 23.36 -42.89 -22.81
C ALA A 122 24.53 -42.96 -21.82
N ALA A 123 24.22 -43.21 -20.55
CA ALA A 123 25.18 -43.77 -19.62
C ALA A 123 25.51 -45.20 -20.09
N PRO A 124 26.79 -45.56 -20.27
CA PRO A 124 27.13 -46.96 -20.54
C PRO A 124 27.07 -47.75 -19.24
N ALA A 125 26.34 -48.86 -19.29
CA ALA A 125 26.37 -49.92 -18.31
C ALA A 125 27.67 -50.73 -18.46
N GLN A 126 28.25 -51.07 -17.31
CA GLN A 126 29.04 -52.26 -16.92
C GLN A 126 29.84 -53.07 -17.98
N GLU A 127 31.13 -53.22 -17.67
CA GLU A 127 32.03 -54.36 -17.99
C GLU A 127 33.15 -54.25 -16.94
N GLY A 128 33.51 -55.21 -16.09
CA GLY A 128 33.79 -56.64 -16.30
C GLY A 128 35.29 -56.88 -16.00
N ALA A 129 35.64 -57.97 -15.31
CA ALA A 129 36.98 -58.49 -14.91
C ALA A 129 37.53 -57.98 -13.54
N ASP A 130 37.55 -58.81 -12.48
CA ASP A 130 38.53 -59.89 -12.15
C ASP A 130 39.88 -59.27 -11.75
N GLU A 131 40.59 -59.55 -10.64
CA GLU A 131 40.69 -60.63 -9.65
C GLU A 131 41.35 -59.99 -8.39
N ASP A 132 41.18 -60.57 -7.20
CA ASP A 132 42.28 -61.18 -6.44
C ASP A 132 41.95 -61.33 -4.94
N GLU A 133 42.45 -62.44 -4.44
CA GLU A 133 42.17 -63.23 -3.27
C GLU A 133 42.70 -62.58 -1.96
N THR A 134 41.99 -62.76 -0.84
CA THR A 134 42.51 -63.44 0.38
C THR A 134 41.59 -63.24 1.59
N ARG A 135 41.10 -64.37 2.10
CA ARG A 135 40.62 -64.55 3.48
C ARG A 135 41.73 -65.23 4.28
N PRO A 136 41.75 -65.10 5.61
CA PRO A 136 41.42 -66.30 6.38
C PRO A 136 40.48 -66.07 7.57
N GLU A 137 39.89 -67.18 7.99
CA GLU A 137 38.87 -67.39 9.03
C GLU A 137 39.36 -67.23 10.49
N ALA A 138 38.36 -67.29 11.40
CA ALA A 138 38.36 -67.74 12.81
C ALA A 138 37.92 -66.60 13.76
N ALA A 139 37.05 -66.76 14.77
CA ALA A 139 36.33 -67.90 15.35
C ALA A 139 35.19 -67.35 16.23
N ALA A 140 34.22 -68.23 16.56
CA ALA A 140 33.06 -67.96 17.39
C ALA A 140 33.38 -67.67 18.87
N GLY A 141 32.52 -66.88 19.52
CA GLY A 141 32.47 -66.71 20.98
C GLY A 141 31.26 -65.87 21.40
N SER A 142 30.11 -66.51 21.64
CA SER A 142 28.90 -65.87 22.17
C SER A 142 28.89 -65.99 23.69
N ALA A 143 29.08 -64.86 24.37
CA ALA A 143 28.80 -64.71 25.79
C ALA A 143 27.69 -63.65 25.94
N ALA A 144 26.53 -64.05 26.47
CA ALA A 144 25.43 -63.13 26.73
C ALA A 144 25.83 -62.14 27.84
N PRO A 145 25.79 -60.81 27.61
CA PRO A 145 26.17 -59.84 28.63
C PRO A 145 25.15 -59.81 29.78
N SER A 146 25.61 -59.57 31.01
CA SER A 146 24.75 -59.43 32.19
C SER A 146 23.76 -58.26 32.03
N SER A 147 22.58 -58.36 32.64
CA SER A 147 21.50 -57.35 32.50
C SER A 147 21.95 -55.93 32.84
N ALA A 148 22.85 -55.76 33.82
CA ALA A 148 23.45 -54.48 34.18
C ALA A 148 24.38 -53.91 33.09
N ALA A 149 25.18 -54.76 32.43
CA ALA A 149 26.01 -54.34 31.29
C ALA A 149 25.13 -53.99 30.08
N SER A 150 24.03 -54.71 29.89
CA SER A 150 23.05 -54.39 28.84
C SER A 150 22.34 -53.05 29.08
N ALA A 151 21.99 -52.73 30.34
CA ALA A 151 21.39 -51.46 30.74
C ALA A 151 22.36 -50.28 30.56
N ALA A 152 23.62 -50.42 30.99
CA ALA A 152 24.65 -49.39 30.78
C ALA A 152 24.92 -49.15 29.28
N SER A 153 24.89 -50.21 28.45
CA SER A 153 25.03 -50.09 26.99
C SER A 153 23.81 -49.43 26.34
N ALA A 154 22.61 -49.64 26.87
CA ALA A 154 21.37 -49.01 26.39
C ALA A 154 21.32 -47.52 26.74
N GLU A 155 21.77 -47.14 27.95
CA GLU A 155 21.91 -45.76 28.36
C GLU A 155 22.95 -45.02 27.50
N SER A 156 24.11 -45.64 27.26
CA SER A 156 25.15 -45.10 26.37
C SER A 156 24.63 -44.87 24.93
N ARG A 157 23.81 -45.79 24.41
CA ARG A 157 23.16 -45.63 23.10
C ARG A 157 22.17 -44.46 23.10
N ARG A 158 21.40 -44.29 24.17
CA ARG A 158 20.44 -43.19 24.31
C ARG A 158 21.13 -41.84 24.41
N ILE A 159 22.28 -41.76 25.09
CA ILE A 159 23.12 -40.55 25.14
C ILE A 159 23.64 -40.22 23.74
N ALA A 160 24.19 -41.20 23.02
CA ALA A 160 24.66 -40.99 21.65
C ALA A 160 23.54 -40.54 20.68
N GLU A 161 22.33 -41.07 20.87
CA GLU A 161 21.14 -40.67 20.13
C GLU A 161 20.72 -39.23 20.46
N LEU A 162 20.68 -38.86 21.74
CA LEU A 162 20.35 -37.49 22.17
C LEU A 162 21.38 -36.47 21.69
N GLU A 163 22.66 -36.81 21.70
CA GLU A 163 23.73 -35.95 21.16
C GLU A 163 23.61 -35.77 19.64
N THR A 164 23.15 -36.79 18.92
CA THR A 164 22.88 -36.66 17.49
C THR A 164 21.63 -35.84 17.21
N GLN A 165 20.58 -35.97 18.03
CA GLN A 165 19.38 -35.12 17.95
C GLN A 165 19.70 -33.65 18.24
N LEU A 166 20.46 -33.35 19.30
CA LEU A 166 20.90 -31.99 19.62
C LEU A 166 21.75 -31.37 18.51
N ARG A 167 22.65 -32.16 17.90
CA ARG A 167 23.45 -31.69 16.76
C ARG A 167 22.58 -31.35 15.55
N ARG A 168 21.53 -32.13 15.28
CA ARG A 168 20.58 -31.83 14.19
C ARG A 168 19.78 -30.56 14.48
N LEU A 169 19.26 -30.42 15.70
CA LEU A 169 18.47 -29.25 16.10
C LEU A 169 19.30 -27.96 16.06
N ARG A 170 20.52 -27.97 16.61
CA ARG A 170 21.42 -26.80 16.54
C ARG A 170 21.73 -26.39 15.11
N ARG A 171 22.05 -27.34 14.21
CA ARG A 171 22.24 -27.03 12.78
C ARG A 171 20.99 -26.44 12.14
N SER A 172 19.80 -26.93 12.50
CA SER A 172 18.53 -26.39 11.98
C SER A 172 18.23 -24.98 12.50
N GLU A 173 18.56 -24.68 13.76
CA GLU A 173 18.43 -23.34 14.33
C GLU A 173 19.46 -22.38 13.73
N GLU A 174 20.70 -22.81 13.53
CA GLU A 174 21.74 -22.01 12.87
C GLU A 174 21.36 -21.70 11.42
N ALA A 175 20.82 -22.68 10.69
CA ALA A 175 20.27 -22.47 9.36
C ALA A 175 19.07 -21.51 9.40
N ALA A 176 18.14 -21.65 10.35
CA ALA A 176 17.00 -20.75 10.49
C ALA A 176 17.42 -19.32 10.86
N ARG A 177 18.40 -19.15 11.76
CA ARG A 177 18.97 -17.84 12.13
C ARG A 177 19.73 -17.19 10.99
N ALA A 178 20.42 -17.97 10.16
CA ALA A 178 21.08 -17.46 8.95
C ALA A 178 20.06 -16.89 7.94
N HIS A 179 18.84 -17.41 7.91
CA HIS A 179 17.74 -16.90 7.08
C HIS A 179 16.87 -15.83 7.79
N SER A 180 17.08 -15.57 9.09
CA SER A 180 16.27 -14.59 9.86
C SER A 180 16.93 -13.21 10.00
N GLY A 181 18.04 -12.95 9.31
CA GLY A 181 18.64 -11.62 9.25
C GLY A 181 17.81 -10.70 8.35
N PHE A 182 17.45 -9.50 8.81
CA PHE A 182 16.85 -8.47 7.96
C PHE A 182 17.82 -8.12 6.83
N GLN A 183 17.61 -8.69 5.65
CA GLN A 183 18.41 -8.44 4.46
C GLN A 183 17.76 -7.30 3.65
N PRO A 184 18.31 -6.07 3.68
CA PRO A 184 17.64 -4.92 3.07
C PRO A 184 17.45 -5.06 1.56
N ARG A 185 18.35 -5.82 0.90
CA ARG A 185 18.26 -6.11 -0.54
C ARG A 185 17.13 -7.06 -0.87
N GLN A 186 16.91 -8.11 -0.08
CA GLN A 186 15.82 -9.05 -0.30
C GLN A 186 14.47 -8.38 -0.01
N TRP A 187 14.37 -7.63 1.09
CA TRP A 187 13.20 -6.80 1.36
C TRP A 187 12.91 -5.80 0.23
N LEU A 188 13.95 -5.19 -0.35
CA LEU A 188 13.81 -4.28 -1.49
C LEU A 188 13.44 -5.02 -2.78
N GLU A 189 13.98 -6.21 -3.04
CA GLU A 189 13.67 -7.04 -4.20
C GLU A 189 12.24 -7.59 -4.12
N GLU A 190 11.77 -7.98 -2.94
CA GLU A 190 10.37 -8.33 -2.67
C GLU A 190 9.45 -7.11 -2.82
N ALA A 191 9.87 -5.94 -2.31
CA ALA A 191 9.15 -4.68 -2.47
C ALA A 191 9.21 -4.10 -3.89
N LEU A 192 10.11 -4.57 -4.76
CA LEU A 192 10.24 -4.20 -6.18
C LEU A 192 9.75 -5.30 -7.14
N GLY A 193 9.33 -6.46 -6.61
CA GLY A 193 8.75 -7.55 -7.39
C GLY A 193 7.43 -7.16 -8.05
N GLU A 194 6.72 -8.12 -8.63
CA GLU A 194 5.46 -7.87 -9.36
C GLU A 194 4.40 -7.11 -8.55
N VAL A 195 4.32 -7.40 -7.25
CA VAL A 195 3.46 -6.68 -6.30
C VAL A 195 3.97 -5.26 -6.06
N GLY A 196 5.28 -5.10 -5.87
CA GLY A 196 5.97 -3.82 -5.70
C GLY A 196 5.77 -2.83 -6.83
N LEU A 197 5.86 -3.31 -8.07
CA LEU A 197 5.63 -2.51 -9.26
C LEU A 197 4.20 -1.97 -9.32
N ARG A 198 3.21 -2.79 -8.93
CA ARG A 198 1.79 -2.41 -8.86
C ARG A 198 1.53 -1.34 -7.80
N PHE A 199 2.12 -1.51 -6.61
CA PHE A 199 2.04 -0.49 -5.55
C PHE A 199 2.73 0.82 -5.95
N SER A 200 3.87 0.73 -6.64
CA SER A 200 4.61 1.90 -7.13
C SER A 200 3.82 2.67 -8.19
N LEU A 201 3.19 1.96 -9.12
CA LEU A 201 2.28 2.55 -10.11
C LEU A 201 1.11 3.26 -9.42
N ALA A 202 0.51 2.64 -8.41
CA ALA A 202 -0.56 3.25 -7.63
C ALA A 202 -0.08 4.51 -6.88
N ILE A 203 1.10 4.48 -6.25
CA ILE A 203 1.69 5.65 -5.57
C ILE A 203 1.84 6.80 -6.57
N VAL A 204 2.46 6.56 -7.72
CA VAL A 204 2.67 7.60 -8.74
C VAL A 204 1.33 8.10 -9.26
N TYR A 205 0.40 7.21 -9.59
CA TYR A 205 -0.93 7.56 -10.09
C TYR A 205 -1.69 8.45 -9.11
N PHE A 206 -1.86 8.01 -7.85
CA PHE A 206 -2.66 8.73 -6.86
C PHE A 206 -1.96 9.97 -6.29
N THR A 207 -0.64 10.09 -6.45
CA THR A 207 0.09 11.28 -5.99
C THR A 207 0.20 12.34 -7.09
N LEU A 208 0.44 11.92 -8.34
CA LEU A 208 0.70 12.84 -9.45
C LEU A 208 -0.60 13.35 -10.10
N LEU A 209 -1.60 12.50 -10.33
CA LEU A 209 -2.83 12.91 -11.01
C LEU A 209 -3.57 14.03 -10.28
N PRO A 210 -3.77 13.98 -8.94
CA PRO A 210 -4.45 15.08 -8.24
C PRO A 210 -3.70 16.41 -8.28
N VAL A 211 -2.40 16.41 -8.61
CA VAL A 211 -1.62 17.63 -8.85
C VAL A 211 -1.80 18.11 -10.29
N LEU A 212 -1.83 17.20 -11.27
CA LEU A 212 -2.03 17.52 -12.69
C LEU A 212 -3.49 17.93 -13.02
N TRP A 213 -4.45 17.28 -12.38
CA TRP A 213 -5.86 17.62 -12.37
C TRP A 213 -6.23 17.97 -10.94
N PRO A 214 -6.33 19.26 -10.58
CA PRO A 214 -6.46 19.71 -9.19
C PRO A 214 -7.52 18.92 -8.41
N GLY A 215 -7.06 17.96 -7.59
CA GLY A 215 -7.90 17.11 -6.77
C GLY A 215 -8.63 15.97 -7.49
N GLN A 216 -8.30 15.61 -8.71
CA GLN A 216 -9.01 14.57 -9.48
C GLN A 216 -8.08 13.44 -9.94
N THR A 217 -8.58 12.22 -9.77
CA THR A 217 -8.08 11.02 -10.46
C THR A 217 -8.97 10.75 -11.67
N LEU A 218 -8.60 9.81 -12.55
CA LEU A 218 -9.41 9.54 -13.75
C LEU A 218 -10.83 9.10 -13.36
N GLY A 219 -10.98 8.15 -12.43
CA GLY A 219 -12.29 7.68 -11.96
C GLY A 219 -13.11 8.79 -11.31
N LYS A 220 -12.49 9.62 -10.47
CA LYS A 220 -13.16 10.79 -9.87
C LYS A 220 -13.60 11.79 -10.93
N ARG A 221 -12.76 12.07 -11.93
CA ARG A 221 -13.07 12.97 -13.04
C ARG A 221 -14.26 12.46 -13.85
N LEU A 222 -14.29 11.17 -14.19
CA LEU A 222 -15.41 10.54 -14.89
C LEU A 222 -16.72 10.63 -14.09
N MET A 223 -16.63 10.54 -12.77
CA MET A 223 -17.77 10.67 -11.87
C MET A 223 -18.08 12.11 -11.45
N GLY A 224 -17.38 13.11 -11.98
CA GLY A 224 -17.57 14.51 -11.62
C GLY A 224 -17.27 14.82 -10.15
N LEU A 225 -16.33 14.11 -9.54
CA LEU A 225 -15.90 14.31 -8.15
C LEU A 225 -14.58 15.07 -8.10
N GLN A 226 -14.38 15.89 -7.09
CA GLN A 226 -13.14 16.64 -6.88
C GLN A 226 -12.74 16.67 -5.42
N VAL A 227 -11.45 16.59 -5.18
CA VAL A 227 -10.85 16.65 -3.84
C VAL A 227 -10.38 18.07 -3.61
N ALA A 228 -10.92 18.73 -2.60
CA ALA A 228 -10.54 20.08 -2.21
C ALA A 228 -9.75 20.04 -0.90
N GLU A 229 -8.68 20.84 -0.81
CA GLU A 229 -8.02 21.12 0.47
C GLU A 229 -8.94 21.96 1.34
N LEU A 230 -9.06 21.65 2.63
CA LEU A 230 -9.88 22.44 3.56
C LEU A 230 -9.50 23.92 3.56
N SER A 231 -8.23 24.28 3.37
CA SER A 231 -7.79 25.67 3.29
C SER A 231 -8.09 26.37 1.95
N GLY A 232 -8.66 25.66 0.96
CA GLY A 232 -8.94 26.19 -0.38
C GLY A 232 -7.69 26.33 -1.28
N LYS A 233 -6.51 25.94 -0.78
CA LYS A 233 -5.27 25.92 -1.57
C LYS A 233 -5.30 24.79 -2.61
N PRO A 234 -4.57 24.92 -3.73
CA PRO A 234 -4.47 23.86 -4.72
C PRO A 234 -3.78 22.62 -4.14
N MET A 235 -4.14 21.44 -4.65
CA MET A 235 -3.49 20.19 -4.24
C MET A 235 -1.98 20.21 -4.52
N THR A 236 -1.21 19.85 -3.49
CA THR A 236 0.24 19.71 -3.59
C THR A 236 0.63 18.23 -3.65
N LEU A 237 1.86 17.98 -4.08
CA LEU A 237 2.42 16.62 -4.16
C LEU A 237 2.47 15.96 -2.78
N MET A 238 3.02 16.66 -1.77
CA MET A 238 3.14 16.14 -0.41
C MET A 238 1.76 15.80 0.18
N ARG A 239 0.77 16.68 -0.03
CA ARG A 239 -0.59 16.44 0.46
C ARG A 239 -1.26 15.25 -0.25
N SER A 240 -1.05 15.11 -1.55
CA SER A 240 -1.56 13.96 -2.33
C SER A 240 -0.89 12.65 -1.89
N PHE A 241 0.40 12.69 -1.55
CA PHE A 241 1.14 11.56 -1.01
C PHE A 241 0.63 11.15 0.39
N SER A 242 0.47 12.11 1.32
CA SER A 242 -0.12 11.84 2.64
C SER A 242 -1.53 11.26 2.53
N ARG A 243 -2.32 11.75 1.57
CA ARG A 243 -3.63 11.17 1.27
C ARG A 243 -3.53 9.72 0.79
N TYR A 244 -2.54 9.41 -0.05
CA TYR A 244 -2.29 8.04 -0.48
C TYR A 244 -1.91 7.12 0.69
N GLY A 245 -1.04 7.59 1.59
CA GLY A 245 -0.72 6.88 2.83
C GLY A 245 -1.95 6.59 3.68
N GLY A 246 -2.90 7.52 3.75
CA GLY A 246 -4.16 7.29 4.45
C GLY A 246 -5.08 6.23 3.80
N TYR A 247 -4.99 5.99 2.49
CA TYR A 247 -5.68 4.84 1.86
C TYR A 247 -5.06 3.52 2.35
N LEU A 248 -3.74 3.44 2.42
CA LEU A 248 -3.03 2.27 2.94
C LEU A 248 -3.35 2.03 4.42
N ALA A 249 -3.35 3.08 5.24
CA ALA A 249 -3.74 2.99 6.65
C ALA A 249 -5.20 2.53 6.81
N SER A 250 -6.10 2.98 5.93
CA SER A 250 -7.50 2.53 5.93
C SER A 250 -7.63 1.05 5.59
N MET A 251 -6.80 0.54 4.67
CA MET A 251 -6.73 -0.90 4.37
C MET A 251 -6.15 -1.68 5.56
N GLY A 252 -5.06 -1.20 6.16
CA GLY A 252 -4.40 -1.84 7.31
C GLY A 252 -5.29 -1.93 8.56
N THR A 253 -6.26 -1.03 8.69
CA THR A 253 -7.28 -1.06 9.77
C THR A 253 -8.52 -1.91 9.41
N GLY A 254 -8.41 -2.80 8.42
CA GLY A 254 -9.51 -3.68 8.00
C GLY A 254 -10.65 -2.96 7.30
N GLY A 255 -10.37 -1.82 6.67
CA GLY A 255 -11.39 -1.00 6.02
C GLY A 255 -12.14 -0.04 6.95
N MET A 256 -11.87 -0.07 8.26
CA MET A 256 -12.51 0.82 9.23
C MET A 256 -12.23 2.30 8.92
N GLY A 257 -11.03 2.64 8.43
CA GLY A 257 -10.72 4.00 7.97
C GLY A 257 -11.61 4.52 6.84
N PHE A 258 -12.09 3.63 5.96
CA PHE A 258 -13.07 3.96 4.92
C PHE A 258 -14.50 4.05 5.46
N ALA A 259 -14.85 3.20 6.43
CA ALA A 259 -16.18 3.19 7.05
C ALA A 259 -16.53 4.52 7.74
N GLN A 260 -15.52 5.31 8.15
CA GLN A 260 -15.72 6.65 8.71
C GLN A 260 -16.59 7.55 7.82
N LEU A 261 -16.56 7.33 6.51
CA LEU A 261 -17.36 8.04 5.51
C LEU A 261 -18.88 7.99 5.76
N VAL A 262 -19.36 6.97 6.49
CA VAL A 262 -20.80 6.76 6.77
C VAL A 262 -21.31 7.68 7.89
N TRP A 263 -20.47 7.99 8.88
CA TRP A 263 -20.90 8.71 10.09
C TRP A 263 -20.26 10.09 10.28
N ASP A 264 -19.10 10.34 9.66
CA ASP A 264 -18.42 11.63 9.70
C ASP A 264 -19.27 12.74 9.06
N ALA A 265 -19.36 13.92 9.69
CA ALA A 265 -20.30 14.97 9.25
C ALA A 265 -19.93 15.53 7.87
N ASN A 266 -18.64 15.76 7.65
CA ASN A 266 -18.06 16.20 6.39
C ASN A 266 -17.73 15.04 5.44
N ARG A 267 -18.21 13.82 5.75
CA ARG A 267 -17.96 12.60 4.97
C ARG A 267 -16.46 12.40 4.71
N GLN A 268 -15.62 12.64 5.71
CA GLN A 268 -14.18 12.44 5.62
C GLN A 268 -13.80 11.03 6.06
N ALA A 269 -13.08 10.32 5.20
CA ALA A 269 -12.42 9.07 5.57
C ALA A 269 -11.01 9.35 6.10
N LEU A 270 -10.32 8.34 6.64
CA LEU A 270 -8.98 8.51 7.23
C LEU A 270 -7.97 9.15 6.26
N GLN A 271 -8.04 8.82 4.98
CA GLN A 271 -7.23 9.46 3.93
C GLN A 271 -7.51 10.95 3.74
N ASP A 272 -8.75 11.38 3.94
CA ASP A 272 -9.12 12.78 3.76
C ASP A 272 -8.68 13.58 4.99
N LYS A 273 -8.80 12.98 6.17
CA LYS A 273 -8.31 13.53 7.44
C LYS A 273 -6.78 13.69 7.44
N ALA A 274 -6.05 12.65 7.01
CA ALA A 274 -4.59 12.67 6.91
C ALA A 274 -4.07 13.79 6.00
N ALA A 275 -4.87 14.20 5.00
CA ALA A 275 -4.50 15.23 4.03
C ALA A 275 -5.18 16.59 4.26
N HIS A 276 -6.05 16.71 5.27
CA HIS A 276 -6.94 17.86 5.47
C HIS A 276 -7.71 18.23 4.19
N THR A 277 -8.46 17.27 3.65
CA THR A 277 -9.22 17.42 2.40
C THR A 277 -10.68 17.00 2.56
N VAL A 278 -11.53 17.42 1.63
CA VAL A 278 -12.91 16.95 1.45
C VAL A 278 -13.16 16.58 0.00
N VAL A 279 -14.18 15.77 -0.26
CA VAL A 279 -14.56 15.36 -1.63
C VAL A 279 -15.89 15.99 -2.00
N LEU A 280 -15.86 16.87 -3.00
CA LEU A 280 -16.99 17.59 -3.55
C LEU A 280 -17.59 16.81 -4.73
N ASP A 281 -18.91 16.89 -4.90
CA ASP A 281 -19.62 16.44 -6.10
C ASP A 281 -19.86 17.63 -7.04
N LEU A 282 -19.07 17.74 -8.12
CA LEU A 282 -19.15 18.86 -9.06
C LEU A 282 -20.39 18.82 -9.95
N ARG A 283 -21.08 17.67 -10.01
CA ARG A 283 -22.35 17.57 -10.74
C ARG A 283 -23.50 18.24 -10.00
N ARG A 284 -23.32 18.43 -8.68
CA ARG A 284 -24.23 19.16 -7.81
C ARG A 284 -23.75 20.61 -7.72
N THR A 285 -24.44 21.49 -8.43
CA THR A 285 -24.18 22.94 -8.41
C THR A 285 -25.04 23.67 -7.39
N ASP A 286 -25.95 22.95 -6.72
CA ASP A 286 -26.67 23.47 -5.58
C ASP A 286 -25.67 23.82 -4.47
N ARG A 287 -25.91 24.94 -3.79
CA ARG A 287 -25.11 25.41 -2.66
C ARG A 287 -26.05 25.71 -1.51
N LEU A 288 -25.73 25.22 -0.33
CA LEU A 288 -26.50 25.56 0.86
C LEU A 288 -26.41 27.08 1.11
N PRO A 289 -27.53 27.81 1.22
CA PRO A 289 -27.50 29.25 1.53
C PRO A 289 -26.74 29.51 2.82
N ALA A 290 -26.02 30.63 2.88
CA ALA A 290 -25.19 30.96 4.04
C ALA A 290 -25.98 30.98 5.36
N ALA A 291 -27.26 31.36 5.31
CA ALA A 291 -28.16 31.39 6.46
C ALA A 291 -28.48 29.99 7.03
N ASP A 292 -28.41 28.95 6.20
CA ASP A 292 -28.74 27.57 6.57
C ASP A 292 -27.51 26.75 6.96
N ILE A 293 -26.31 27.33 6.82
CA ILE A 293 -25.07 26.71 7.27
C ILE A 293 -25.13 26.65 8.81
N PRO A 294 -25.01 25.46 9.42
CA PRO A 294 -24.97 25.35 10.87
C PRO A 294 -23.86 26.25 11.42
N ALA A 295 -24.22 27.21 12.28
CA ALA A 295 -23.24 27.99 13.01
C ALA A 295 -22.34 27.05 13.81
N GLU A 296 -21.06 27.39 13.89
CA GLU A 296 -20.09 26.74 14.78
C GLU A 296 -20.76 26.55 16.15
N PRO A 297 -20.76 25.34 16.76
CA PRO A 297 -21.29 25.19 18.10
C PRO A 297 -20.54 26.17 18.96
N ALA A 298 -21.23 27.21 19.45
CA ALA A 298 -20.64 28.26 20.23
C ALA A 298 -19.78 27.59 21.30
N THR A 299 -18.46 27.75 21.21
CA THR A 299 -17.56 27.39 22.29
C THR A 299 -18.20 28.02 23.52
N PRO A 300 -18.62 27.24 24.55
CA PRO A 300 -19.14 27.86 25.75
C PRO A 300 -18.06 28.83 26.18
N ALA A 301 -18.37 30.13 26.10
CA ALA A 301 -17.41 31.18 26.35
C ALA A 301 -16.74 30.80 27.67
N THR A 302 -15.44 30.47 27.61
CA THR A 302 -14.63 30.37 28.80
C THR A 302 -14.86 31.68 29.51
N ALA A 303 -15.69 31.65 30.56
CA ALA A 303 -15.98 32.81 31.36
C ALA A 303 -14.60 33.32 31.77
N LEU A 304 -14.24 34.52 31.31
CA LEU A 304 -13.05 35.20 31.79
C LEU A 304 -13.14 35.12 33.32
N PRO A 305 -12.08 34.68 34.03
CA PRO A 305 -12.05 34.82 35.47
C PRO A 305 -12.29 36.30 35.76
N THR A 306 -13.40 36.59 36.43
CA THR A 306 -13.75 37.95 36.84
C THR A 306 -12.61 38.43 37.72
N ASP A 307 -11.85 39.39 37.21
CA ASP A 307 -10.78 40.07 37.93
C ASP A 307 -11.39 40.73 39.17
N THR A 308 -11.31 40.04 40.30
CA THR A 308 -11.58 40.63 41.61
C THR A 308 -10.43 41.57 41.93
N ARG A 309 -10.50 42.80 41.41
CA ARG A 309 -9.74 43.93 41.95
C ARG A 309 -10.09 44.07 43.43
N THR A 310 -9.14 43.70 44.28
CA THR A 310 -9.06 44.16 45.66
C THR A 310 -9.03 45.69 45.67
N GLU A 311 -10.04 46.32 46.26
CA GLU A 311 -10.03 47.74 46.61
C GLU A 311 -8.90 48.04 47.62
N PRO A 312 -8.29 49.23 47.58
CA PRO A 312 -7.41 49.67 48.65
C PRO A 312 -8.27 50.26 49.79
N THR A 313 -8.17 49.66 50.98
CA THR A 313 -8.68 50.27 52.22
C THR A 313 -7.86 51.51 52.62
N PRO A 314 -8.51 52.54 53.22
CA PRO A 314 -7.87 53.79 53.64
C PRO A 314 -6.97 53.66 54.87
#